data_AF-A0A2A8BF36-F1
#
_entry.id   AF-A0A2A8BF36-F1
#
_cell.length_a   1.000
_cell.length_b   1.000
_cell.length_c   1.000
_cell.angle_alpha   90.00
_cell.angle_beta   90.00
_cell.angle_gamma   90.00
#
_symmetry.space_group_name_H-M   'P 1'
#
loop_
_entity.id
_entity.type
_entity.pdbx_description
1 polymer ?
#
loop_
_entity_poly.entity_id
_entity_poly.type
_entity_poly.pdbx_seq_one_letter_code
_entity_poly.pdbx_strand_id
1 'polypeptide(L)'
;YYDQFYEQNFSENTLCPFCGLKFMKTPEEKRREPFDHYLLRSQYPFVSLIRNNLVPMCHDCNEDYKKEYDISNRKVFYPFTDRESDVVLKINGSEVQVHSDHFTEEVESWDNIFDVKQRIEGYVRKNKSALLSNFTELESLFEEKEWKEYLERKIQSCDKYLYYMHNYIEKAILLDEFSCIFNTGEMTFESEGVSDSNFQQSNNEHDIMLGKCLIKNR
;
A
#
# COMPACT_ATOMS: atom_id res chain seq x y z
N TYR A 1 -14.31 22.11 17.34
CA TYR A 1 -13.87 20.70 17.31
C TYR A 1 -13.67 20.25 15.89
N TYR A 2 -14.70 20.21 15.04
CA TYR A 2 -14.56 19.69 13.67
C TYR A 2 -13.55 20.45 12.81
N ASP A 3 -13.50 21.79 12.90
CA ASP A 3 -12.49 22.60 12.19
C ASP A 3 -11.08 22.22 12.63
N GLN A 4 -10.84 22.24 13.94
CA GLN A 4 -9.56 21.84 14.54
C GLN A 4 -9.17 20.40 14.17
N PHE A 5 -10.11 19.46 14.14
CA PHE A 5 -9.83 18.08 13.70
C PHE A 5 -9.35 18.07 12.26
N TYR A 6 -10.01 18.81 11.37
CA TYR A 6 -9.63 18.90 9.96
C TYR A 6 -8.27 19.56 9.78
N GLU A 7 -8.02 20.70 10.43
CA GLU A 7 -6.73 21.40 10.39
C GLU A 7 -5.56 20.54 10.90
N GLN A 8 -5.82 19.63 11.84
CA GLN A 8 -4.82 18.74 12.41
C GLN A 8 -4.57 17.47 11.59
N ASN A 9 -5.59 16.94 10.92
CA ASN A 9 -5.54 15.60 10.31
C ASN A 9 -5.56 15.61 8.78
N PHE A 10 -6.00 16.70 8.14
CA PHE A 10 -6.19 16.77 6.70
C PHE A 10 -5.51 17.98 6.10
N SER A 11 -4.65 17.71 5.12
CA SER A 11 -4.00 18.68 4.25
C SER A 11 -4.32 18.37 2.79
N GLU A 12 -3.97 19.29 1.90
CA GLU A 12 -3.93 19.01 0.46
C GLU A 12 -3.16 17.71 0.23
N ASN A 13 -3.77 16.77 -0.50
CA ASN A 13 -3.23 15.44 -0.82
C ASN A 13 -3.36 14.38 0.27
N THR A 14 -4.04 14.66 1.38
CA THR A 14 -4.36 13.61 2.36
C THR A 14 -5.38 12.63 1.78
N LEU A 15 -5.03 11.36 1.78
CA LEU A 15 -5.93 10.29 1.38
C LEU A 15 -6.81 9.85 2.55
N CYS A 16 -7.95 9.27 2.21
CA CYS A 16 -8.87 8.67 3.16
C CYS A 16 -8.15 7.59 3.95
N PRO A 17 -8.11 7.67 5.29
CA PRO A 17 -7.30 6.76 6.10
C PRO A 17 -7.88 5.34 6.17
N PHE A 18 -9.07 5.13 5.56
CA PHE A 18 -9.70 3.82 5.46
C PHE A 18 -9.30 3.06 4.20
N CYS A 19 -9.27 3.73 3.05
CA CYS A 19 -8.94 3.05 1.79
C CYS A 19 -7.54 3.39 1.27
N GLY A 20 -6.96 4.52 1.67
CA GLY A 20 -5.70 5.00 1.11
C GLY A 20 -5.78 5.32 -0.38
N LEU A 21 -6.97 5.68 -0.90
CA LEU A 21 -7.20 5.85 -2.36
C LEU A 21 -7.85 7.18 -2.74
N LYS A 22 -8.88 7.61 -2.02
CA LYS A 22 -9.62 8.86 -2.31
C LYS A 22 -9.08 10.01 -1.49
N PHE A 23 -9.00 11.20 -2.05
CA PHE A 23 -8.66 12.40 -1.30
C PHE A 23 -9.75 12.74 -0.28
N MET A 24 -9.32 13.14 0.91
CA MET A 24 -10.20 13.74 1.91
C MET A 24 -10.41 15.21 1.57
N LYS A 25 -11.60 15.73 1.89
CA LYS A 25 -11.85 17.16 1.74
C LYS A 25 -11.01 17.97 2.71
N THR A 26 -10.56 19.15 2.29
CA THR A 26 -9.69 20.01 3.09
C THR A 26 -10.49 21.03 3.92
N PRO A 27 -9.89 21.71 4.92
CA PRO A 27 -10.55 22.76 5.68
C PRO A 27 -11.07 23.93 4.83
N GLU A 28 -10.43 24.20 3.69
CA GLU A 28 -10.75 25.30 2.77
C GLU A 28 -11.99 25.01 1.91
N GLU A 29 -12.38 23.75 1.79
CA GLU A 29 -13.55 23.35 1.01
C GLU A 29 -14.85 23.70 1.72
N LYS A 30 -15.85 24.10 0.94
CA LYS A 30 -17.20 24.44 1.45
C LYS A 30 -17.90 23.27 2.15
N ARG A 31 -17.52 22.04 1.82
CA ARG A 31 -18.12 20.81 2.36
C ARG A 31 -17.03 19.96 2.98
N ARG A 32 -17.42 19.17 3.97
CA ARG A 32 -16.58 18.18 4.65
C ARG A 32 -17.15 16.80 4.42
N GLU A 33 -16.36 15.78 4.74
CA GLU A 33 -16.90 14.45 4.92
C GLU A 33 -17.83 14.41 6.14
N PRO A 34 -18.90 13.59 6.09
CA PRO A 34 -19.75 13.38 7.25
C PRO A 34 -18.91 12.78 8.38
N PHE A 35 -19.13 13.30 9.59
CA PHE A 35 -18.64 12.65 10.81
C PHE A 35 -19.68 11.60 11.20
N ASP A 36 -19.46 10.38 10.73
CA ASP A 36 -20.39 9.28 10.95
C ASP A 36 -19.93 8.33 12.05
N HIS A 37 -20.89 7.54 12.53
CA HIS A 37 -20.71 6.70 13.70
C HIS A 37 -19.90 5.45 13.37
N TYR A 38 -18.74 5.29 14.00
CA TYR A 38 -17.90 4.13 13.79
C TYR A 38 -18.54 2.87 14.41
N LEU A 39 -18.96 2.97 15.67
CA LEU A 39 -19.92 2.09 16.34
C LEU A 39 -21.34 2.62 16.13
N LEU A 40 -22.21 1.76 15.60
CA LEU A 40 -23.56 2.12 15.14
C LEU A 40 -24.39 2.76 16.25
N ARG A 41 -24.92 3.95 16.00
CA ARG A 41 -25.83 4.64 16.94
C ARG A 41 -27.09 3.83 17.25
N SER A 42 -27.60 3.08 16.27
CA SER A 42 -28.81 2.26 16.41
C SER A 42 -28.64 1.13 17.43
N GLN A 43 -27.42 0.62 17.60
CA GLN A 43 -27.11 -0.48 18.52
C GLN A 43 -26.44 0.02 19.81
N TYR A 44 -25.61 1.06 19.72
CA TYR A 44 -24.81 1.60 20.82
C TYR A 44 -25.10 3.09 21.06
N PRO A 45 -26.33 3.47 21.43
CA PRO A 45 -26.73 4.88 21.55
C PRO A 45 -25.93 5.65 22.61
N PHE A 46 -25.44 4.97 23.64
CA PHE A 46 -24.66 5.56 24.74
C PHE A 46 -23.29 6.09 24.31
N VAL A 47 -22.71 5.58 23.21
CA VAL A 47 -21.42 6.05 22.67
C VAL A 47 -21.58 6.98 21.47
N SER A 48 -22.82 7.33 21.09
CA SER A 48 -23.10 8.12 19.89
C SER A 48 -22.51 9.54 19.91
N LEU A 49 -22.32 10.11 21.10
CA LEU A 49 -21.75 11.46 21.26
C LEU A 49 -20.26 11.43 21.61
N ILE A 50 -19.64 10.25 21.72
CA ILE A 50 -18.20 10.14 21.96
C ILE A 50 -17.48 10.55 20.68
N ARG A 51 -16.58 11.53 20.79
CA ARG A 51 -15.89 12.09 19.61
C ARG A 51 -15.06 11.07 18.85
N ASN A 52 -14.44 10.13 19.56
CA ASN A 52 -13.69 9.02 18.95
C ASN A 52 -14.60 8.01 18.22
N ASN A 53 -15.92 8.12 18.41
CA ASN A 53 -16.92 7.34 17.68
C ASN A 53 -17.47 8.08 16.46
N LEU A 54 -17.10 9.35 16.24
CA LEU A 54 -17.52 10.15 15.11
C LEU A 54 -16.33 10.37 14.18
N VAL A 55 -16.27 9.60 13.10
CA VAL A 55 -15.05 9.45 12.31
C VAL A 55 -15.32 9.87 10.86
N PRO A 56 -14.60 10.87 10.33
CA PRO A 56 -14.80 11.31 8.95
C PRO A 56 -14.20 10.30 7.97
N MET A 57 -14.99 9.95 6.95
CA MET A 57 -14.64 8.93 5.95
C MET A 57 -14.96 9.47 4.56
N CYS A 58 -14.20 9.08 3.52
CA CYS A 58 -14.62 9.41 2.16
C CYS A 58 -15.97 8.75 1.85
N HIS A 59 -16.73 9.36 0.92
CA HIS A 59 -18.05 8.90 0.52
C HIS A 59 -18.10 7.39 0.25
N ASP A 60 -17.21 6.86 -0.60
CA ASP A 60 -17.17 5.43 -0.91
C ASP A 60 -17.07 4.60 0.38
N CYS A 61 -16.08 4.89 1.23
CA CYS A 61 -15.87 4.12 2.45
C CYS A 61 -17.06 4.20 3.41
N ASN A 62 -17.73 5.36 3.50
CA ASN A 62 -18.89 5.54 4.37
C ASN A 62 -20.13 4.81 3.82
N GLU A 63 -20.52 5.19 2.59
CA GLU A 63 -21.81 4.86 2.00
C GLU A 63 -21.83 3.52 1.28
N ASP A 64 -20.71 3.08 0.71
CA ASP A 64 -20.67 1.85 -0.09
C ASP A 64 -20.15 0.66 0.69
N TYR A 65 -19.17 0.87 1.57
CA TYR A 65 -18.45 -0.18 2.30
C TYR A 65 -18.87 -0.30 3.77
N LYS A 66 -18.57 0.70 4.62
CA LYS A 66 -18.86 0.67 6.07
C LYS A 66 -20.35 0.53 6.34
N LYS A 67 -21.18 1.41 5.76
CA LYS A 67 -22.64 1.45 5.96
C LYS A 67 -23.01 1.24 7.44
N GLU A 68 -23.97 0.35 7.70
CA GLU A 68 -24.37 -0.10 9.03
C GLU A 68 -23.65 -1.38 9.46
N TYR A 69 -22.41 -1.62 8.99
CA TYR A 69 -21.61 -2.77 9.44
C TYR A 69 -21.18 -2.56 10.89
N ASP A 70 -21.60 -3.48 11.77
CA ASP A 70 -21.19 -3.48 13.16
C ASP A 70 -19.77 -4.04 13.31
N ILE A 71 -18.90 -3.21 13.89
CA ILE A 71 -17.48 -3.50 14.11
C ILE A 71 -17.19 -3.87 15.58
N SER A 72 -18.21 -3.84 16.45
CA SER A 72 -18.06 -3.97 17.92
C SER A 72 -17.41 -5.27 18.39
N ASN A 73 -17.53 -6.34 17.60
CA ASN A 73 -17.05 -7.68 17.91
C ASN A 73 -15.77 -8.06 17.16
N ARG A 74 -15.07 -7.08 16.58
CA ARG A 74 -13.85 -7.29 15.79
C ARG A 74 -12.73 -6.40 16.32
N LYS A 75 -11.49 -6.82 16.12
CA LYS A 75 -10.34 -5.92 16.21
C LYS A 75 -10.27 -5.10 14.93
N VAL A 76 -10.23 -3.79 15.07
CA VAL A 76 -10.17 -2.85 13.94
C VAL A 76 -9.24 -1.70 14.30
N PHE A 77 -8.65 -1.09 13.28
CA PHE A 77 -7.84 0.11 13.47
C PHE A 77 -8.71 1.31 13.86
N TYR A 78 -8.15 2.20 14.67
CA TYR A 78 -8.62 3.57 14.76
C TYR A 78 -7.75 4.46 13.86
N PRO A 79 -8.24 4.95 12.71
CA PRO A 79 -7.40 5.56 11.69
C PRO A 79 -6.74 6.90 12.07
N PHE A 80 -7.11 7.46 13.22
CA PHE A 80 -6.60 8.74 13.73
C PHE A 80 -5.78 8.54 15.02
N THR A 81 -5.08 7.41 15.11
CA THR A 81 -4.13 7.13 16.18
C THR A 81 -2.73 7.59 15.79
N ASP A 82 -1.98 8.13 16.74
CA ASP A 82 -0.56 8.48 16.54
C ASP A 82 0.37 7.27 16.72
N ARG A 83 -0.17 6.06 16.86
CA ARG A 83 0.61 4.83 17.02
C ARG A 83 1.11 4.37 15.67
N GLU A 84 2.41 4.10 15.60
CA GLU A 84 2.99 3.41 14.46
C GLU A 84 2.45 1.97 14.37
N SER A 85 2.36 1.48 13.13
CA SER A 85 2.01 0.08 12.85
C SER A 85 3.08 -0.54 11.96
N ASP A 86 3.23 -1.86 12.05
CA ASP A 86 4.11 -2.66 11.20
C ASP A 86 3.38 -3.16 9.93
N VAL A 87 2.29 -2.51 9.53
CA VAL A 87 1.52 -2.88 8.34
C VAL A 87 2.33 -2.57 7.09
N VAL A 88 2.53 -3.59 6.25
CA VAL A 88 3.29 -3.51 5.01
C VAL A 88 2.40 -3.93 3.84
N LEU A 89 2.42 -3.11 2.78
CA LEU A 89 1.85 -3.42 1.47
C LEU A 89 2.93 -4.01 0.57
N LYS A 90 2.64 -5.18 0.02
CA LYS A 90 3.42 -5.82 -1.03
C LYS A 90 2.55 -5.97 -2.27
N ILE A 91 3.17 -5.77 -3.43
CA ILE A 91 2.55 -6.01 -4.73
C ILE A 91 3.38 -7.08 -5.43
N ASN A 92 2.69 -7.98 -6.13
CA ASN A 92 3.31 -8.91 -7.07
C ASN A 92 2.55 -8.83 -8.39
N GLY A 93 3.07 -8.05 -9.33
CA GLY A 93 2.38 -7.77 -10.59
C GLY A 93 1.11 -6.92 -10.39
N SER A 94 -0.02 -7.59 -10.19
CA SER A 94 -1.32 -6.96 -9.83
C SER A 94 -1.92 -7.52 -8.55
N GLU A 95 -1.36 -8.57 -7.96
CA GLU A 95 -1.80 -9.14 -6.69
C GLU A 95 -1.33 -8.24 -5.55
N VAL A 96 -2.24 -7.97 -4.59
CA VAL A 96 -1.95 -7.13 -3.42
C VAL A 96 -1.99 -7.96 -2.15
N GLN A 97 -0.92 -7.84 -1.35
CA GLN A 97 -0.83 -8.42 -0.03
C GLN A 97 -0.60 -7.31 1.00
N VAL A 98 -1.40 -7.35 2.07
CA VAL A 98 -1.25 -6.46 3.23
C VAL A 98 -0.94 -7.36 4.42
N HIS A 99 0.22 -7.15 5.02
CA HIS A 99 0.77 -8.00 6.08
C HIS A 99 1.10 -7.18 7.32
N SER A 100 0.97 -7.78 8.49
CA SER A 100 1.44 -7.25 9.77
C SER A 100 1.64 -8.43 10.74
N ASP A 101 2.74 -8.37 11.51
CA ASP A 101 3.03 -9.40 12.52
C ASP A 101 2.22 -9.18 13.81
N HIS A 102 1.82 -7.93 14.09
CA HIS A 102 1.16 -7.55 15.34
C HIS A 102 -0.35 -7.25 15.19
N PHE A 103 -0.83 -6.94 13.98
CA PHE A 103 -2.19 -6.46 13.70
C PHE A 103 -2.91 -7.31 12.65
N THR A 104 -2.66 -8.62 12.61
CA THR A 104 -3.22 -9.52 11.59
C THR A 104 -4.77 -9.49 11.58
N GLU A 105 -5.41 -9.56 12.76
CA GLU A 105 -6.88 -9.52 12.88
C GLU A 105 -7.47 -8.18 12.43
N GLU A 106 -6.78 -7.07 12.74
CA GLU A 106 -7.17 -5.72 12.32
C GLU A 106 -7.05 -5.57 10.80
N VAL A 107 -5.96 -6.05 10.19
CA VAL A 107 -5.75 -6.05 8.74
C VAL A 107 -6.86 -6.86 8.04
N GLU A 108 -7.16 -8.06 8.54
CA GLU A 108 -8.24 -8.88 7.99
C GLU A 108 -9.61 -8.20 8.13
N SER A 109 -9.90 -7.61 9.29
CA SER A 109 -11.16 -6.89 9.50
C SER A 109 -11.25 -5.66 8.59
N TRP A 110 -10.14 -4.96 8.38
CA TRP A 110 -10.08 -3.80 7.50
C TRP A 110 -10.41 -4.17 6.05
N ASP A 111 -9.81 -5.25 5.55
CA ASP A 111 -10.06 -5.76 4.22
C ASP A 111 -11.50 -6.25 4.05
N ASN A 112 -12.03 -6.98 5.05
CA ASN A 112 -13.43 -7.44 5.04
C ASN A 112 -14.45 -6.29 5.01
N ILE A 113 -14.15 -5.16 5.66
CA ILE A 113 -15.07 -4.02 5.74
C ILE A 113 -14.94 -3.12 4.51
N PHE A 114 -13.71 -2.82 4.09
CA PHE A 114 -13.42 -1.76 3.12
C PHE A 114 -12.94 -2.25 1.75
N ASP A 115 -12.78 -3.57 1.60
CA ASP A 115 -12.28 -4.24 0.40
C ASP A 115 -10.96 -3.64 -0.09
N VAL A 116 -10.04 -3.41 0.86
CA VAL A 116 -8.83 -2.62 0.62
C VAL A 116 -7.95 -3.28 -0.42
N LYS A 117 -7.74 -4.60 -0.36
CA LYS A 117 -6.90 -5.30 -1.33
C LYS A 117 -7.43 -5.13 -2.74
N GLN A 118 -8.68 -5.53 -3.00
CA GLN A 118 -9.28 -5.44 -4.34
C GLN A 118 -9.23 -4.01 -4.90
N ARG A 119 -9.48 -3.00 -4.05
CA ARG A 119 -9.45 -1.60 -4.49
C ARG A 119 -8.05 -1.11 -4.81
N ILE A 120 -7.04 -1.52 -4.04
CA ILE A 120 -5.63 -1.24 -4.37
C ILE A 120 -5.23 -1.97 -5.65
N GLU A 121 -5.62 -3.24 -5.85
CA GLU A 121 -5.35 -3.96 -7.12
C GLU A 121 -5.98 -3.22 -8.31
N GLY A 122 -7.20 -2.71 -8.14
CA GLY A 122 -7.87 -1.82 -9.08
C GLY A 122 -7.05 -0.57 -9.43
N TYR A 123 -6.50 0.08 -8.41
CA TYR A 123 -5.63 1.23 -8.57
C TYR A 123 -4.33 0.88 -9.31
N VAL A 124 -3.65 -0.20 -8.91
CA VAL A 124 -2.38 -0.66 -9.51
C VAL A 124 -2.60 -0.95 -10.99
N ARG A 125 -3.62 -1.74 -11.33
CA ARG A 125 -3.96 -2.09 -12.72
C ARG A 125 -4.19 -0.86 -13.61
N LYS A 126 -4.77 0.20 -13.04
CA LYS A 126 -5.09 1.42 -13.78
C LYS A 126 -3.90 2.37 -13.94
N ASN A 127 -3.02 2.45 -12.93
CA ASN A 127 -2.04 3.54 -12.85
C ASN A 127 -0.57 3.08 -13.01
N LYS A 128 -0.29 1.78 -12.87
CA LYS A 128 1.09 1.24 -12.91
C LYS A 128 1.84 1.63 -14.18
N SER A 129 1.23 1.49 -15.35
CA SER A 129 1.87 1.85 -16.62
C SER A 129 2.21 3.34 -16.73
N ALA A 130 1.30 4.21 -16.26
CA ALA A 130 1.54 5.66 -16.26
C ALA A 130 2.67 6.03 -15.29
N LEU A 131 2.71 5.42 -14.10
CA LEU A 131 3.82 5.59 -13.16
C LEU A 131 5.16 5.19 -13.79
N LEU A 132 5.23 3.98 -14.36
CA LEU A 132 6.46 3.43 -14.95
C LEU A 132 6.95 4.22 -16.17
N SER A 133 6.05 4.86 -16.91
CA SER A 133 6.43 5.70 -18.05
C SER A 133 7.34 6.88 -17.65
N ASN A 134 7.24 7.35 -16.40
CA ASN A 134 8.11 8.41 -15.88
C ASN A 134 9.56 7.95 -15.67
N PHE A 135 9.80 6.64 -15.68
CA PHE A 135 11.09 6.02 -15.42
C PHE A 135 11.76 5.48 -16.68
N THR A 136 11.00 5.25 -17.76
CA THR A 136 11.51 4.61 -19.00
C THR A 136 12.64 5.40 -19.66
N GLU A 137 12.54 6.74 -19.68
CA GLU A 137 13.62 7.57 -20.24
C GLU A 137 14.88 7.49 -19.37
N LEU A 138 14.72 7.57 -18.05
CA LEU A 138 15.82 7.54 -17.10
C LEU A 138 16.57 6.20 -17.12
N GLU A 139 15.84 5.09 -17.21
CA GLU A 139 16.41 3.73 -17.31
C GLU A 139 17.37 3.61 -18.50
N SER A 140 17.09 4.29 -19.62
CA SER A 140 17.95 4.28 -20.81
C SER A 140 19.20 5.14 -20.70
N LEU A 141 19.24 6.08 -19.73
CA LEU A 141 20.31 7.06 -19.57
C LEU A 141 21.33 6.65 -18.52
N PHE A 142 20.99 5.73 -17.61
CA PHE A 142 21.82 5.36 -16.48
C PHE A 142 22.46 3.99 -16.63
N GLU A 143 23.70 3.86 -16.16
CA GLU A 143 24.27 2.54 -15.89
C GLU A 143 23.55 1.88 -14.69
N GLU A 144 23.62 0.55 -14.58
CA GLU A 144 22.87 -0.21 -13.55
C GLU A 144 23.10 0.32 -12.12
N LYS A 145 24.34 0.70 -11.80
CA LYS A 145 24.68 1.26 -10.48
C LYS A 145 24.02 2.61 -10.24
N GLU A 146 24.10 3.53 -11.20
CA GLU A 146 23.48 4.85 -11.09
C GLU A 146 21.96 4.74 -10.99
N TRP A 147 21.40 3.79 -11.74
CA TRP A 147 19.98 3.49 -11.71
C TRP A 147 19.52 2.99 -10.34
N LYS A 148 20.28 2.06 -9.75
CA LYS A 148 20.04 1.58 -8.38
C LYS A 148 20.07 2.73 -7.36
N GLU A 149 21.09 3.57 -7.39
CA GLU A 149 21.22 4.71 -6.47
C GLU A 149 20.05 5.71 -6.62
N TYR A 150 19.58 5.94 -7.85
CA TYR A 150 18.41 6.76 -8.12
C TYR A 150 17.13 6.16 -7.51
N LEU A 151 16.88 4.86 -7.76
CA LEU A 151 15.72 4.16 -7.24
C LEU A 151 15.70 4.14 -5.71
N GLU A 152 16.84 3.87 -5.07
CA GLU A 152 16.97 3.91 -3.60
C GLU A 152 16.59 5.30 -3.03
N ARG A 153 17.03 6.38 -3.69
CA ARG A 153 16.65 7.75 -3.30
C ARG A 153 15.16 8.02 -3.50
N LYS A 154 14.55 7.51 -4.58
CA LYS A 154 13.10 7.63 -4.81
C LYS A 154 12.32 6.88 -3.74
N ILE A 155 12.72 5.66 -3.38
CA ILE A 155 12.11 4.88 -2.29
C ILE A 155 12.25 5.62 -0.96
N GLN A 156 13.44 6.14 -0.64
CA GLN A 156 13.65 6.92 0.58
C GLN A 156 12.76 8.18 0.63
N SER A 157 12.54 8.83 -0.52
CA SER A 157 11.60 9.96 -0.62
C SER A 157 10.16 9.52 -0.36
N CYS A 158 9.74 8.38 -0.92
CA CYS A 158 8.44 7.80 -0.62
C CYS A 158 8.30 7.48 0.88
N ASP A 159 9.32 6.92 1.53
CA ASP A 159 9.29 6.65 2.98
C ASP A 159 9.14 7.90 3.83
N LYS A 160 9.85 8.97 3.46
CA LYS A 160 9.75 10.26 4.16
C LYS A 160 8.33 10.87 4.05
N TYR A 161 7.62 10.59 2.96
CA TYR A 161 6.30 11.13 2.67
C TYR A 161 5.29 10.01 2.40
N LEU A 162 5.32 8.95 3.22
CA LEU A 162 4.63 7.69 2.91
C LEU A 162 3.13 7.85 2.68
N TYR A 163 2.49 8.67 3.52
CA TYR A 163 1.04 8.93 3.48
C TYR A 163 0.66 10.15 2.62
N TYR A 164 1.63 10.74 1.91
CA TYR A 164 1.37 11.80 0.96
C TYR A 164 1.00 11.22 -0.40
N MET A 165 -0.15 11.62 -0.96
CA MET A 165 -0.66 11.05 -2.21
C MET A 165 -0.66 9.50 -2.13
N HIS A 166 -0.40 8.83 -3.25
CA HIS A 166 -0.32 7.38 -3.33
C HIS A 166 1.11 6.84 -3.13
N ASN A 167 2.01 7.58 -2.47
CA ASN A 167 3.41 7.19 -2.28
C ASN A 167 3.56 5.79 -1.67
N TYR A 168 2.68 5.41 -0.74
CA TYR A 168 2.64 4.06 -0.17
C TYR A 168 2.43 2.96 -1.22
N ILE A 169 1.55 3.20 -2.22
CA ILE A 169 1.29 2.27 -3.32
C ILE A 169 2.40 2.35 -4.37
N GLU A 170 2.84 3.56 -4.73
CA GLU A 170 3.95 3.77 -5.68
C GLU A 170 5.22 3.07 -5.20
N LYS A 171 5.56 3.19 -3.91
CA LYS A 171 6.70 2.49 -3.29
C LYS A 171 6.59 0.98 -3.52
N ALA A 172 5.43 0.40 -3.24
CA ALA A 172 5.21 -1.04 -3.42
C ALA A 172 5.32 -1.46 -4.88
N ILE A 173 4.83 -0.65 -5.83
CA ILE A 173 4.99 -0.91 -7.27
C ILE A 173 6.47 -0.87 -7.67
N LEU A 174 7.23 0.12 -7.21
CA LEU A 174 8.64 0.26 -7.55
C LEU A 174 9.49 -0.89 -6.98
N LEU A 175 9.20 -1.33 -5.74
CA LEU A 175 9.88 -2.47 -5.12
C LEU A 175 9.61 -3.79 -5.86
N ASP A 176 8.38 -3.99 -6.35
CA ASP A 176 7.99 -5.14 -7.17
C ASP A 176 8.71 -5.13 -8.52
N GLU A 177 8.53 -4.05 -9.28
CA GLU A 177 9.01 -3.93 -10.66
C GLU A 177 10.54 -3.94 -10.78
N PHE A 178 11.23 -3.32 -9.82
CA PHE A 178 12.69 -3.21 -9.84
C PHE A 178 13.36 -4.13 -8.81
N SER A 179 12.65 -5.16 -8.34
CA SER A 179 13.16 -6.15 -7.37
C SER A 179 14.52 -6.75 -7.77
N CYS A 180 14.74 -7.02 -9.06
CA CYS A 180 16.01 -7.52 -9.57
C CYS A 180 17.20 -6.59 -9.28
N ILE A 181 17.04 -5.28 -9.46
CA ILE A 181 18.10 -4.27 -9.24
C ILE A 181 18.42 -4.12 -7.75
N PHE A 182 17.41 -4.24 -6.89
CA PHE A 182 17.64 -4.21 -5.45
C PHE A 182 18.40 -5.47 -4.99
N ASN A 183 18.08 -6.63 -5.55
CA ASN A 183 18.63 -7.93 -5.16
C ASN A 183 20.02 -8.26 -5.75
N THR A 184 20.56 -7.48 -6.71
CA THR A 184 21.90 -7.72 -7.30
C THR A 184 23.08 -7.60 -6.31
N GLY A 185 22.83 -7.19 -5.06
CA GLY A 185 23.85 -7.14 -3.99
C GLY A 185 23.96 -8.39 -3.11
N GLU A 186 23.05 -9.36 -3.23
CA GLU A 186 23.05 -10.59 -2.40
C GLU A 186 23.70 -11.81 -3.09
N MET A 187 24.36 -11.63 -4.24
CA MET A 187 25.25 -12.66 -4.77
C MET A 187 26.61 -12.58 -4.07
N THR A 188 26.71 -13.25 -2.91
CA THR A 188 28.00 -13.52 -2.29
C THR A 188 28.82 -14.43 -3.20
N PHE A 189 30.06 -13.98 -3.46
CA PHE A 189 31.08 -14.71 -4.20
C PHE A 189 31.36 -16.08 -3.57
N GLU A 190 31.55 -17.05 -4.45
CA GLU A 190 31.84 -18.46 -4.18
C GLU A 190 33.00 -18.65 -3.19
N SER A 191 32.84 -19.62 -2.27
CA SER A 191 33.97 -20.37 -1.77
C SER A 191 34.09 -21.66 -2.59
N GLU A 192 35.17 -21.76 -3.35
CA GLU A 192 35.59 -22.96 -4.07
C GLU A 192 35.65 -24.17 -3.11
N GLY A 193 35.00 -25.26 -3.51
CA GLY A 193 35.05 -26.56 -2.85
C GLY A 193 34.83 -27.68 -3.86
N VAL A 194 35.92 -28.31 -4.28
CA VAL A 194 36.01 -29.36 -5.31
C VAL A 194 35.43 -30.72 -4.84
N SER A 195 34.85 -31.46 -5.80
CA SER A 195 34.59 -32.93 -5.87
C SER A 195 33.52 -33.53 -4.92
N ASP A 196 32.65 -34.48 -5.30
CA ASP A 196 32.52 -35.34 -6.48
C ASP A 196 31.13 -36.01 -6.54
N SER A 197 30.76 -36.50 -7.74
CA SER A 197 29.90 -37.67 -8.05
C SER A 197 28.38 -37.53 -8.32
N ASN A 198 28.05 -37.61 -9.62
CA ASN A 198 27.02 -38.42 -10.32
C ASN A 198 25.65 -38.72 -9.67
N PHE A 199 24.55 -38.23 -10.30
CA PHE A 199 23.44 -39.10 -10.73
C PHE A 199 22.55 -38.46 -11.83
N GLN A 200 22.01 -39.31 -12.70
CA GLN A 200 21.36 -39.01 -13.98
C GLN A 200 19.89 -38.52 -13.90
N GLN A 201 19.55 -37.69 -14.89
CA GLN A 201 18.26 -37.30 -15.51
C GLN A 201 16.95 -38.02 -15.13
N SER A 202 15.86 -37.23 -15.01
CA SER A 202 14.73 -37.29 -15.95
C SER A 202 13.82 -36.06 -15.86
N ASN A 203 13.45 -35.52 -17.03
CA ASN A 203 12.63 -34.35 -17.31
C ASN A 203 11.17 -34.45 -16.82
N ASN A 204 10.56 -33.31 -16.49
CA ASN A 204 9.23 -32.94 -16.99
C ASN A 204 9.03 -31.43 -16.90
N GLU A 205 9.03 -30.80 -18.07
CA GLU A 205 8.70 -29.40 -18.33
C GLU A 205 7.17 -29.20 -18.22
N HIS A 206 6.74 -28.16 -17.50
CA HIS A 206 5.48 -27.50 -17.79
C HIS A 206 5.60 -26.00 -17.47
N ASP A 207 5.37 -25.20 -18.51
CA ASP A 207 5.47 -23.75 -18.62
C ASP A 207 4.84 -22.96 -17.46
N ILE A 208 5.63 -22.05 -16.88
CA ILE A 208 5.15 -20.76 -16.38
C ILE A 208 6.06 -19.68 -16.97
N MET A 209 5.52 -18.97 -17.95
CA MET A 209 6.17 -17.92 -18.73
C MET A 209 6.56 -16.71 -17.86
N LEU A 210 7.85 -16.65 -17.54
CA LEU A 210 8.77 -15.50 -17.60
C LEU A 210 8.17 -14.08 -17.41
N GLY A 211 8.28 -13.57 -16.19
CA GLY A 211 8.52 -12.14 -15.95
C GLY A 211 9.89 -11.77 -16.50
N LYS A 212 9.92 -11.12 -17.66
CA LYS A 212 11.17 -10.68 -18.29
C LYS A 212 11.66 -9.42 -17.58
N CYS A 213 12.73 -9.57 -16.81
CA CYS A 213 13.67 -8.48 -16.56
C CYS A 213 14.13 -7.96 -17.94
N LEU A 214 13.61 -6.81 -18.37
CA LEU A 214 13.88 -6.23 -19.68
C LEU A 214 15.26 -5.55 -19.72
N ILE A 215 16.32 -6.29 -19.42
CA ILE A 215 17.68 -5.86 -19.78
C ILE A 215 17.89 -6.29 -21.23
N LYS A 216 17.52 -5.42 -22.17
CA LYS A 216 17.99 -5.54 -23.56
C LYS A 216 19.21 -4.65 -23.75
N ASN A 217 20.38 -5.26 -23.58
CA ASN A 217 21.64 -4.72 -24.09
C ASN A 217 21.52 -4.42 -25.58
N ARG A 218 21.73 -3.16 -25.97
CA ARG A 218 22.38 -2.75 -27.21
C ARG A 218 23.07 -1.40 -27.06
#